data_AF-A0A166CR25-F1
#
_entry.id   AF-A0A166CR25-F1
#
_cell.length_a   1.000
_cell.length_b   1.000
_cell.length_c   1.000
_cell.angle_alpha   90.00
_cell.angle_beta   90.00
_cell.angle_gamma   90.00
#
_symmetry.space_group_name_H-M   'P 1'
#
loop_
_entity.id
_entity.type
_entity.pdbx_description
1 polymer ?
#
loop_
_entity_poly.entity_id
_entity_poly.type
_entity_poly.pdbx_seq_one_letter_code
_entity_poly.pdbx_strand_id
1 'polypeptide(L)' 'MYKERLGITDIQIVSSNGKEAQQDAFHTHFHIMPRHEGDGQDIVWTPDPMLSAKNEELLARLNAI' A
#
# COMPACT_ATOMS: atom_id res chain seq x y z
N MET A 1 0.16 8.95 -20.22
CA MET A 1 -1.08 8.18 -20.54
C MET A 1 -2.26 8.55 -19.66
N TYR A 2 -2.34 8.19 -18.37
CA TYR A 2 -3.51 8.53 -17.52
C TYR A 2 -3.80 10.04 -17.45
N LYS A 3 -2.78 10.86 -17.15
CA LYS A 3 -2.92 12.32 -17.13
C LYS A 3 -3.27 12.90 -18.51
N GLU A 4 -2.52 12.52 -19.53
CA GLU A 4 -2.63 13.12 -20.87
C GLU A 4 -3.89 12.69 -21.63
N ARG A 5 -4.35 11.45 -21.44
CA ARG A 5 -5.49 10.89 -22.17
C ARG A 5 -6.79 10.92 -21.38
N LEU A 6 -6.71 10.84 -20.04
CA LEU A 6 -7.88 10.70 -19.18
C LEU A 6 -8.03 11.84 -18.16
N GLY A 7 -7.07 12.78 -18.11
CA GLY A 7 -7.09 13.89 -17.14
C GLY A 7 -6.84 13.46 -15.68
N ILE A 8 -6.48 12.20 -15.44
CA ILE A 8 -6.24 11.67 -14.09
C ILE A 8 -4.82 12.03 -13.65
N THR A 9 -4.70 12.87 -12.62
CA THR A 9 -3.42 13.35 -12.08
C THR A 9 -2.89 12.50 -10.94
N ASP A 10 -3.78 11.91 -10.16
CA ASP A 10 -3.44 11.23 -8.91
C ASP A 10 -3.91 9.77 -8.98
N ILE A 11 -3.00 8.84 -8.66
CA ILE A 11 -3.23 7.40 -8.73
C ILE A 11 -2.65 6.74 -7.49
N GLN A 12 -3.41 5.83 -6.90
CA GLN A 12 -2.93 4.89 -5.90
C GLN A 12 -2.74 3.51 -6.53
N ILE A 13 -1.63 2.85 -6.20
CA ILE A 13 -1.35 1.47 -6.60
C ILE A 13 -1.29 0.61 -5.33
N VAL A 14 -2.10 -0.44 -5.26
CA VAL A 14 -2.18 -1.33 -4.09
C VAL A 14 -2.02 -2.78 -4.54
N SER A 15 -1.25 -3.55 -3.77
CA SER A 15 -1.19 -5.00 -3.87
C SER A 15 -1.41 -5.61 -2.48
N SER A 16 -2.47 -6.40 -2.37
CA SER A 16 -2.82 -7.11 -1.14
C SER A 16 -2.28 -8.54 -1.19
N ASN A 17 -1.51 -8.93 -0.19
CA ASN A 17 -0.81 -10.22 -0.14
C ASN A 17 -1.15 -10.93 1.18
N GLY A 18 -2.12 -11.83 1.14
CA GLY A 18 -2.68 -12.52 2.30
C GLY A 18 -4.07 -12.00 2.70
N LYS A 19 -4.88 -12.89 3.31
CA LYS A 19 -6.28 -12.62 3.67
C LYS A 19 -6.43 -11.40 4.59
N GLU A 20 -5.62 -11.30 5.65
CA GLU A 20 -5.66 -10.17 6.59
C GLU A 20 -5.15 -8.87 5.97
N ALA A 21 -4.37 -8.96 4.89
CA ALA A 21 -4.02 -7.82 4.05
C ALA A 21 -5.12 -7.48 3.02
N GLN A 22 -6.33 -8.04 3.17
CA GLN A 22 -7.50 -7.83 2.31
C GLN A 22 -7.36 -8.41 0.90
N GLN A 23 -6.63 -9.52 0.75
CA GLN A 23 -6.61 -10.27 -0.51
C GLN A 23 -7.80 -11.23 -0.59
N ASP A 24 -8.77 -10.92 -1.46
CA ASP A 24 -9.91 -11.80 -1.74
C ASP A 24 -9.66 -12.74 -2.94
N ALA A 25 -8.87 -12.31 -3.92
CA ALA A 25 -8.51 -13.10 -5.10
C ALA A 25 -7.06 -13.61 -5.00
N PHE A 26 -6.89 -14.94 -4.97
CA PHE A 26 -5.58 -15.60 -4.82
C PHE A 26 -4.84 -15.79 -6.15
N HIS A 27 -4.68 -14.69 -6.88
CA HIS A 27 -3.69 -14.53 -7.93
C HIS A 27 -3.06 -13.15 -7.75
N THR A 28 -1.82 -12.96 -8.19
CA THR A 28 -1.18 -11.65 -8.10
C THR A 28 -1.93 -10.64 -8.94
N HIS A 29 -2.41 -9.57 -8.31
CA HIS A 29 -3.07 -8.46 -8.98
C HIS A 29 -2.66 -7.13 -8.34
N PHE A 30 -2.88 -6.05 -9.09
CA PHE A 30 -2.64 -4.68 -8.67
C PHE A 30 -3.91 -3.88 -8.89
N HIS A 31 -4.36 -3.20 -7.84
CA HIS A 31 -5.36 -2.15 -7.99
C HIS A 31 -4.65 -0.89 -8.48
N ILE A 32 -5.17 -0.27 -9.53
CA ILE A 32 -4.74 1.03 -10.04
C ILE A 32 -5.95 1.96 -9.93
N MET A 33 -5.97 2.80 -8.90
CA MET A 33 -7.16 3.55 -8.50
C MET A 33 -6.91 5.05 -8.67
N PRO A 34 -7.65 5.74 -9.56
CA PRO A 34 -7.65 7.20 -9.62
C PRO A 34 -8.09 7.78 -8.27
N ARG A 35 -7.40 8.80 -7.79
CA ARG A 35 -7.69 9.46 -6.50
C ARG A 35 -8.06 10.91 -6.73
N HIS A 36 -8.83 11.48 -5.82
CA HIS A 36 -9.06 12.92 -5.75
C HIS A 36 -9.41 13.33 -4.32
N GLU A 37 -9.30 14.63 -4.02
CA GLU A 37 -9.71 15.16 -2.73
C GLU A 37 -11.17 14.81 -2.42
N GLY A 38 -11.43 14.26 -1.23
CA GLY A 38 -12.77 13.90 -0.78
C GLY A 38 -13.36 12.61 -1.37
N ASP A 39 -12.58 11.73 -2.01
CA ASP A 39 -13.07 10.45 -2.54
C ASP A 39 -13.46 9.40 -1.47
N GLY A 40 -13.20 9.69 -0.20
CA GLY A 40 -13.60 8.85 0.94
C GLY A 40 -12.83 7.54 1.07
N GLN A 41 -11.73 7.37 0.32
CA GLN A 41 -10.98 6.12 0.24
C GLN A 41 -9.62 6.22 0.95
N ASP A 42 -9.63 6.80 2.15
CA ASP A 42 -8.43 7.09 2.92
C ASP A 42 -7.79 5.82 3.48
N ILE A 43 -6.48 5.67 3.27
CA ILE A 43 -5.68 4.69 4.02
C ILE A 43 -5.14 5.42 5.25
N VAL A 44 -5.77 5.16 6.40
CA VAL A 44 -5.36 5.77 7.67
C VAL A 44 -4.20 4.97 8.25
N TRP A 45 -3.00 5.52 8.15
CA TRP A 45 -1.83 5.01 8.87
C TRP A 45 -1.73 5.73 10.21
N THR A 46 -1.78 4.98 11.31
CA THR A 46 -1.38 5.51 12.62
C THR A 46 0.12 5.28 12.78
N PRO A 47 0.95 6.35 12.80
CA PRO A 47 2.38 6.18 13.02
C PRO A 47 2.62 5.51 14.38
N ASP A 48 3.33 4.40 14.38
CA ASP A 48 3.82 3.77 15.61
C ASP A 48 5.16 4.41 16.00
N PRO A 49 5.28 5.10 17.14
CA PRO A 49 6.55 5.71 17.58
C PRO A 49 7.69 4.68 17.73
N MET A 50 7.35 3.41 17.95
CA MET A 50 8.31 2.32 18.10
C MET A 50 8.67 1.65 16.78
N LEU A 51 8.14 2.12 15.64
CA LEU A 51 8.33 1.48 14.34
C LEU A 51 9.82 1.36 13.97
N SER A 52 10.65 2.36 14.29
CA SER A 52 12.09 2.31 14.04
C SER A 52 12.77 1.14 14.74
N ALA A 53 12.52 0.96 16.05
CA ALA A 53 13.11 -0.12 16.83
C ALA A 53 12.63 -1.51 16.36
N LYS A 54 11.33 -1.64 16.03
CA LYS A 54 10.77 -2.88 15.46
C LYS A 54 11.39 -3.21 14.09
N ASN A 55 11.67 -2.20 13.28
CA ASN A 55 12.33 -2.38 11.99
C ASN A 55 13.77 -2.86 12.16
N GLU A 56 14.52 -2.35 13.14
CA GLU A 56 15.88 -2.83 13.44
C GLU A 56 15.89 -4.31 13.84
N GLU A 57 14.96 -4.74 14.69
CA GLU A 57 14.81 -6.16 15.06
C GLU A 57 14.50 -7.03 13.83
N LEU A 58 13.56 -6.58 12.99
CA LEU A 58 13.19 -7.29 11.76
C LEU A 58 14.38 -7.42 10.81
N LEU A 59 15.15 -6.34 10.62
CA LEU A 59 16.34 -6.32 9.77
C LEU A 59 17.42 -7.27 10.30
N ALA A 60 17.67 -7.28 11.62
CA ALA A 60 18.61 -8.21 12.22
C ALA A 60 18.22 -9.67 11.96
N ARG A 61 16.93 -9.99 12.05
CA ARG A 61 16.41 -11.34 11.75
C ARG A 61 16.53 -11.71 10.27
N LEU A 62 16.29 -10.77 9.36
CA LEU A 62 16.44 -10.99 7.92
C LEU A 62 17.89 -11.27 7.52
N ASN A 63 18.85 -10.59 8.14
CA ASN A 63 20.28 -10.75 7.85
C ASN A 63 20.93 -11.95 8.56
N ALA A 64 20.22 -12.62 9.46
CA ALA A 64 20.71 -13.80 10.18
C ALA A 64 20.48 -15.12 9.40
N ILE A 65 19.92 -15.04 8.19
CA ILE A 65 19.66 -16.14 7.25
C ILE A 65 20.66 -16.03 6.10
#